data_AF-A0A117SQ86-F1
#
_entry.id   AF-A0A117SQ86-F1
#
_cell.length_a   1.000
_cell.length_b   1.000
_cell.length_c   1.000
_cell.angle_alpha   90.00
_cell.angle_beta   90.00
_cell.angle_gamma   90.00
#
_symmetry.space_group_name_H-M   'P 1'
#
loop_
_entity.id
_entity.type
_entity.pdbx_description
1 polymer ?
#
loop_
_entity_poly.entity_id
_entity_poly.type
_entity_poly.pdbx_seq_one_letter_code
_entity_poly.pdbx_strand_id
1 'polypeptide(L)'
;MKSSIRVAVAGVGNTASAFVQGLKYCEMEQNPIGLAFQRIGPYEAKDIKVVAAFDVDSRKVGKDLGEAIFTPPNNAPRVVDVGKLGVVVKAGPLLDGVAEQLRNSFIPIVEGSIEDVVRELESTNAHVLVNYLPTGAQRASEAYAEAALRSRVAFVNAMPSVIATSKVWQSRFEEARLPLAGDDVQNQLGATVLHKTLVRLLALRGVRIEGTYQLNVGGTPDFLNLMYRKGQKERTKTEAVKRMAEGEDFDAYISPVAYIGFLGSRKIAHMLIEARGFANVPIRIRVDLEVYDPFNNTGVMIDIVRTVKLAMDREIGGPLISLSAWAFKNPPVHAPPEIAYQWLIEFIEGGRDR
;
A
#
# COMPACT_ATOMS: atom_id res chain seq x y z
N MET A 1 -3.40 -12.86 -27.85
CA MET A 1 -2.01 -12.98 -27.36
C MET A 1 -1.95 -12.39 -25.96
N LYS A 2 -1.36 -13.11 -25.01
CA LYS A 2 -1.27 -12.68 -23.61
C LYS A 2 -0.32 -11.46 -23.52
N SER A 3 -0.87 -10.25 -23.33
CA SER A 3 -0.07 -9.02 -23.27
C SER A 3 0.54 -8.82 -21.88
N SER A 4 1.80 -8.41 -21.79
CA SER A 4 2.43 -8.02 -20.53
C SER A 4 1.70 -6.86 -19.84
N ILE A 5 1.70 -6.83 -18.50
CA ILE A 5 1.20 -5.71 -17.70
C ILE A 5 2.34 -4.70 -17.50
N ARG A 6 2.29 -3.58 -18.22
CA ARG A 6 3.27 -2.50 -18.11
C ARG A 6 2.92 -1.58 -16.94
N VAL A 7 3.79 -1.49 -15.94
CA VAL A 7 3.57 -0.75 -14.70
C VAL A 7 4.55 0.40 -14.58
N ALA A 8 4.05 1.56 -14.19
CA ALA A 8 4.85 2.69 -13.76
C ALA A 8 4.79 2.83 -12.23
N VAL A 9 5.87 3.34 -11.62
CA VAL A 9 5.96 3.51 -10.16
C VAL A 9 6.30 4.95 -9.81
N ALA A 10 5.48 5.60 -8.98
CA ALA A 10 5.78 6.90 -8.38
C ALA A 10 6.28 6.72 -6.93
N GLY A 11 7.53 7.10 -6.67
CA GLY A 11 8.21 6.88 -5.40
C GLY A 11 8.98 5.55 -5.36
N VAL A 12 10.30 5.60 -5.58
CA VAL A 12 11.19 4.43 -5.57
C VAL A 12 11.70 4.16 -4.15
N GLY A 13 10.77 4.06 -3.20
CA GLY A 13 11.04 3.79 -1.79
C GLY A 13 11.23 2.30 -1.47
N ASN A 14 11.17 1.96 -0.19
CA ASN A 14 11.25 0.57 0.28
C ASN A 14 10.16 -0.32 -0.33
N THR A 15 8.92 0.15 -0.44
CA THR A 15 7.82 -0.65 -0.99
C THR A 15 8.01 -0.91 -2.49
N ALA A 16 8.52 0.08 -3.24
CA ALA A 16 8.91 -0.12 -4.63
C ALA A 16 10.07 -1.14 -4.75
N SER A 17 11.05 -1.07 -3.83
CA SER A 17 12.13 -2.06 -3.77
C SER A 17 11.63 -3.47 -3.54
N ALA A 18 10.74 -3.66 -2.57
CA ALA A 18 10.13 -4.97 -2.30
C ALA A 18 9.27 -5.45 -3.47
N PHE A 19 8.50 -4.55 -4.12
CA PHE A 19 7.71 -4.88 -5.31
C PHE A 19 8.56 -5.38 -6.47
N VAL A 20 9.61 -4.64 -6.85
CA VAL A 20 10.51 -5.03 -7.95
C VAL A 20 11.25 -6.34 -7.65
N GLN A 21 11.73 -6.50 -6.41
CA GLN A 21 12.32 -7.77 -5.95
C GLN A 21 11.30 -8.92 -5.97
N GLY A 22 10.07 -8.68 -5.53
CA GLY A 22 8.98 -9.65 -5.53
C GLY A 22 8.61 -10.13 -6.92
N LEU A 23 8.58 -9.23 -7.91
CA LEU A 23 8.39 -9.62 -9.32
C LEU A 23 9.50 -10.56 -9.79
N LYS A 24 10.76 -10.24 -9.47
CA LYS A 24 11.90 -11.09 -9.86
C LYS A 24 11.86 -12.45 -9.16
N TYR A 25 11.52 -12.48 -7.88
CA TYR A 25 11.33 -13.71 -7.11
C TYR A 25 10.26 -14.61 -7.74
N CYS A 26 9.11 -14.05 -8.12
CA CYS A 26 8.03 -14.79 -8.79
C CYS A 26 8.38 -15.27 -10.22
N GLU A 27 9.41 -14.73 -10.87
CA GLU A 27 9.95 -15.28 -12.13
C GLU A 27 10.82 -16.52 -11.89
N MET A 28 11.49 -16.59 -10.73
CA MET A 28 12.47 -17.63 -10.41
C MET A 28 11.85 -18.82 -9.68
N GLU A 29 10.78 -18.59 -8.92
CA GLU A 29 10.11 -19.63 -8.14
C GLU A 29 8.86 -20.18 -8.82
N GLN A 30 8.72 -21.51 -8.80
CA GLN A 30 7.54 -22.16 -9.35
C GLN A 30 6.29 -21.95 -8.51
N ASN A 31 6.45 -21.88 -7.18
CA ASN A 31 5.35 -21.71 -6.22
C ASN A 31 5.69 -20.59 -5.22
N PRO A 32 5.65 -19.31 -5.65
CA PRO A 32 6.01 -18.20 -4.80
C PRO A 32 5.06 -18.09 -3.60
N ILE A 33 5.63 -17.92 -2.41
CA ILE A 33 4.86 -17.71 -1.17
C ILE A 33 4.42 -16.25 -1.08
N GLY A 34 3.18 -16.01 -0.65
CA GLY A 34 2.65 -14.68 -0.35
C GLY A 34 1.75 -14.06 -1.41
N LEU A 35 1.50 -14.73 -2.54
CA LEU A 35 0.40 -14.35 -3.43
C LEU A 35 -0.90 -14.97 -2.94
N ALA A 36 -1.97 -14.17 -2.85
CA ALA A 36 -3.29 -14.72 -2.56
C ALA A 36 -3.83 -15.50 -3.77
N PHE A 37 -3.54 -15.01 -4.97
CA PHE A 37 -3.94 -15.64 -6.22
C PHE A 37 -2.71 -15.93 -7.09
N GLN A 38 -2.49 -17.21 -7.42
CA GLN A 38 -1.42 -17.61 -8.35
C GLN A 38 -1.66 -17.03 -9.75
N ARG A 39 -2.93 -16.89 -10.14
CA ARG A 39 -3.36 -16.30 -11.41
C ARG A 39 -4.62 -15.47 -11.21
N ILE A 40 -4.73 -14.35 -11.91
CA ILE A 40 -5.91 -13.48 -11.96
C ILE A 40 -6.28 -13.28 -13.43
N GLY A 41 -7.44 -13.82 -13.83
CA GLY A 41 -7.81 -13.90 -15.25
C GLY A 41 -6.71 -14.58 -16.08
N PRO A 42 -6.20 -13.95 -17.16
CA PRO A 42 -5.09 -14.52 -17.92
C PRO A 42 -3.71 -14.28 -17.28
N TYR A 43 -3.60 -13.50 -16.20
CA TYR A 43 -2.35 -12.93 -15.70
C TYR A 43 -1.73 -13.67 -14.51
N GLU A 44 -0.44 -13.92 -14.61
CA GLU A 44 0.47 -14.43 -13.58
C GLU A 44 1.44 -13.30 -13.17
N ALA A 45 2.12 -13.44 -12.03
CA ALA A 45 3.03 -12.40 -11.54
C ALA A 45 4.15 -12.03 -12.54
N LYS A 46 4.69 -13.01 -13.27
CA LYS A 46 5.75 -12.83 -14.30
C LYS A 46 5.33 -11.97 -15.49
N ASP A 47 4.02 -11.76 -15.69
CA ASP A 47 3.51 -10.94 -16.78
C ASP A 47 3.63 -9.45 -16.49
N ILE A 48 3.93 -9.08 -15.24
CA ILE A 48 4.13 -7.69 -14.82
C ILE A 48 5.55 -7.26 -15.19
N LYS A 49 5.66 -6.10 -15.85
CA LYS A 49 6.93 -5.46 -16.19
C LYS A 49 6.87 -3.99 -15.76
N VAL A 50 7.83 -3.57 -14.96
CA VAL A 50 8.00 -2.14 -14.66
C VAL A 50 8.63 -1.47 -15.87
N VAL A 51 8.00 -0.41 -16.37
CA VAL A 51 8.43 0.29 -17.60
C VAL A 51 8.81 1.75 -17.36
N ALA A 52 8.37 2.34 -16.25
CA ALA A 52 8.70 3.70 -15.86
C ALA A 52 8.80 3.81 -14.34
N ALA A 53 9.65 4.71 -13.86
CA ALA A 53 9.80 4.97 -12.43
C ALA A 53 10.13 6.44 -12.18
N PHE A 54 9.57 7.00 -11.10
CA PHE A 54 9.76 8.40 -10.72
C PHE A 54 10.17 8.52 -9.26
N ASP A 55 11.10 9.43 -8.96
CA ASP A 55 11.49 9.79 -7.60
C ASP A 55 11.90 11.27 -7.56
N VAL A 56 12.11 11.81 -6.37
CA VAL A 56 12.62 13.17 -6.15
C VAL A 56 13.99 13.17 -5.46
N ASP A 57 14.46 12.01 -5.00
CA ASP A 57 15.78 11.83 -4.42
C ASP A 57 16.85 11.82 -5.52
N SER A 58 17.74 12.82 -5.51
CA SER A 58 18.81 12.96 -6.51
C SER A 58 19.82 11.81 -6.50
N ARG A 59 19.83 10.98 -5.44
CA ARG A 59 20.64 9.75 -5.42
C ARG A 59 20.04 8.65 -6.28
N LYS A 60 18.73 8.69 -6.55
CA LYS A 60 17.99 7.67 -7.29
C LYS A 60 17.71 8.10 -8.73
N VAL A 61 17.37 9.37 -8.93
CA VAL A 61 17.10 9.93 -10.26
C VAL A 61 18.33 9.79 -11.16
N GLY A 62 18.10 9.32 -12.39
CA GLY A 62 19.14 9.05 -13.39
C GLY A 62 19.74 7.65 -13.32
N LYS A 63 19.44 6.86 -12.28
CA LYS A 63 19.90 5.46 -12.17
C LYS A 63 18.94 4.49 -12.84
N ASP A 64 19.47 3.31 -13.18
CA ASP A 64 18.63 2.16 -13.50
C ASP A 64 17.81 1.77 -12.26
N LEU A 65 16.55 1.40 -12.46
CA LEU A 65 15.63 1.03 -11.39
C LEU A 65 16.19 -0.12 -10.54
N GLY A 66 16.88 -1.08 -11.15
CA GLY A 66 17.49 -2.20 -10.44
C GLY A 66 18.58 -1.78 -9.45
N GLU A 67 19.24 -0.64 -9.68
CA GLU A 67 20.17 -0.03 -8.73
C GLU A 67 19.44 0.92 -7.75
N ALA A 68 18.50 1.73 -8.26
CA ALA A 68 17.80 2.75 -7.48
C ALA A 68 17.02 2.15 -6.31
N ILE A 69 16.43 0.95 -6.47
CA ILE A 69 15.69 0.27 -5.41
C ILE A 69 16.55 -0.10 -4.18
N PHE A 70 17.87 -0.21 -4.35
CA PHE A 70 18.82 -0.48 -3.27
C PHE A 70 19.58 0.78 -2.81
N THR A 71 19.31 1.92 -3.44
CA THR A 71 19.99 3.18 -3.09
C THR A 71 19.39 3.76 -1.80
N PRO A 72 20.24 4.14 -0.80
CA PRO A 72 19.78 4.80 0.42
C PRO A 72 18.89 6.03 0.14
N PRO A 73 17.87 6.30 1.00
CA PRO A 73 17.70 5.73 2.32
C PRO A 73 16.87 4.43 2.32
N ASN A 74 16.65 3.81 1.15
CA ASN A 74 16.04 2.50 1.11
C ASN A 74 16.86 1.52 1.95
N ASN A 75 16.15 0.78 2.80
CA ASN A 75 16.70 -0.24 3.68
C ASN A 75 15.87 -1.52 3.65
N ALA A 76 14.98 -1.69 2.65
CA ALA A 76 14.25 -2.94 2.39
C ALA A 76 15.22 -4.13 2.35
N PRO A 77 14.85 -5.30 2.90
CA PRO A 77 15.68 -6.49 2.81
C PRO A 77 16.01 -6.80 1.34
N ARG A 78 17.27 -7.18 1.08
CA ARG A 78 17.67 -7.68 -0.24
C ARG A 78 17.42 -9.18 -0.27
N VAL A 79 16.34 -9.60 -0.92
CA VAL A 79 15.89 -11.00 -1.02
C VAL A 79 16.37 -11.64 -2.32
N VAL A 80 16.45 -10.86 -3.41
CA VAL A 80 16.91 -11.33 -4.72
C VAL A 80 17.71 -10.24 -5.42
N ASP A 81 18.64 -10.65 -6.28
CA ASP A 81 19.31 -9.72 -7.18
C ASP A 81 18.47 -9.52 -8.45
N VAL A 82 18.13 -8.26 -8.73
CA VAL A 82 17.26 -7.92 -9.87
C VAL A 82 18.05 -7.56 -11.13
N GLY A 83 19.36 -7.30 -11.01
CA GLY A 83 20.21 -6.88 -12.12
C GLY A 83 19.78 -5.52 -12.71
N LYS A 84 20.16 -5.27 -13.97
CA LYS A 84 19.71 -4.07 -14.70
C LYS A 84 18.34 -4.32 -15.32
N LEU A 85 17.43 -3.36 -15.16
CA LEU A 85 16.06 -3.46 -15.68
C LEU A 85 15.84 -2.66 -16.97
N GLY A 86 16.77 -1.76 -17.32
CA GLY A 86 16.64 -0.87 -18.47
C GLY A 86 15.65 0.28 -18.26
N VAL A 87 15.22 0.51 -17.01
CA VAL A 87 14.27 1.57 -16.65
C VAL A 87 15.01 2.64 -15.88
N VAL A 88 15.15 3.83 -16.45
CA VAL A 88 15.81 4.95 -15.77
C VAL A 88 14.82 5.67 -14.87
N VAL A 89 15.17 5.87 -13.60
CA VAL A 89 14.35 6.64 -12.66
C VAL A 89 14.37 8.12 -13.05
N LYS A 90 13.21 8.70 -13.34
CA LYS A 90 13.07 10.11 -13.73
C LYS A 90 12.67 10.99 -12.55
N ALA A 91 12.99 12.27 -12.65
CA ALA A 91 12.55 13.26 -11.65
C ALA A 91 11.03 13.44 -11.73
N GLY A 92 10.34 13.35 -10.59
CA GLY A 92 8.91 13.62 -10.46
C GLY A 92 8.60 15.00 -9.87
N PRO A 93 7.33 15.46 -9.92
CA PRO A 93 6.91 16.68 -9.23
C PRO A 93 7.07 16.52 -7.71
N LEU A 94 7.71 17.49 -7.05
CA LEU A 94 7.95 17.43 -5.61
C LEU A 94 6.69 17.75 -4.79
N LEU A 95 6.12 18.94 -5.01
CA LEU A 95 4.96 19.47 -4.27
C LEU A 95 5.09 19.25 -2.74
N ASP A 96 4.14 18.55 -2.13
CA ASP A 96 4.13 18.17 -0.71
C ASP A 96 4.64 16.73 -0.49
N GLY A 97 5.42 16.18 -1.43
CA GLY A 97 5.93 14.81 -1.46
C GLY A 97 6.92 14.47 -0.35
N VAL A 98 7.73 15.43 0.08
CA VAL A 98 8.73 15.26 1.16
C VAL A 98 8.41 16.22 2.30
N ALA A 99 8.43 15.73 3.54
CA ALA A 99 8.26 16.59 4.71
C ALA A 99 9.35 17.66 4.74
N GLU A 100 9.00 18.90 5.08
CA GLU A 100 9.91 20.04 5.03
C GLU A 100 11.21 19.78 5.81
N GLN A 101 11.10 19.15 6.98
CA GLN A 101 12.24 18.81 7.85
C GLN A 101 13.19 17.77 7.25
N LEU A 102 12.73 16.97 6.29
CA LEU A 102 13.52 15.94 5.60
C LEU A 102 14.12 16.44 4.29
N ARG A 103 13.60 17.55 3.76
CA ARG A 103 14.02 18.14 2.49
C ARG A 103 15.47 18.63 2.61
N ASN A 104 16.36 18.10 1.76
CA ASN A 104 17.79 18.39 1.71
C ASN A 104 18.62 18.08 2.98
N SER A 105 17.98 17.69 4.08
CA SER A 105 18.64 17.19 5.30
C SER A 105 18.78 15.66 5.30
N PHE A 106 17.80 14.96 4.74
CA PHE A 106 17.73 13.50 4.67
C PHE A 106 17.50 12.99 3.25
N ILE A 107 16.68 13.71 2.48
CA ILE A 107 16.43 13.46 1.06
C ILE A 107 16.98 14.64 0.24
N PRO A 108 18.09 14.47 -0.50
CA PRO A 108 18.58 15.50 -1.42
C PRO A 108 17.64 15.57 -2.63
N ILE A 109 17.11 16.76 -2.93
CA ILE A 109 16.00 16.90 -3.87
C ILE A 109 16.48 17.27 -5.28
N VAL A 110 15.86 16.62 -6.26
CA VAL A 110 15.73 17.07 -7.65
C VAL A 110 14.25 17.04 -8.05
N GLU A 111 13.78 18.05 -8.77
CA GLU A 111 12.37 18.22 -9.11
C GLU A 111 12.16 18.10 -10.63
N GLY A 112 11.14 17.33 -11.02
CA GLY A 112 10.63 17.25 -12.39
C GLY A 112 9.23 17.84 -12.50
N SER A 113 8.62 17.74 -13.68
CA SER A 113 7.28 18.26 -13.94
C SER A 113 6.23 17.15 -14.10
N ILE A 114 4.95 17.52 -13.99
CA ILE A 114 3.84 16.61 -14.33
C ILE A 114 3.90 16.25 -15.82
N GLU A 115 4.31 17.18 -16.67
CA GLU A 115 4.46 16.99 -18.12
C GLU A 115 5.50 15.91 -18.45
N ASP A 116 6.58 15.81 -17.66
CA ASP A 116 7.57 14.74 -17.80
C ASP A 116 6.97 13.37 -17.46
N VAL A 117 6.13 13.32 -16.42
CA VAL A 117 5.42 12.10 -16.03
C VAL A 117 4.46 11.67 -17.14
N VAL A 118 3.64 12.58 -17.67
CA VAL A 118 2.69 12.28 -18.76
C VAL A 118 3.41 11.75 -19.99
N ARG A 119 4.46 12.45 -20.47
CA ARG A 119 5.24 12.02 -21.64
C ARG A 119 5.86 10.63 -21.45
N GLU A 120 6.36 10.35 -20.24
CA GLU A 120 6.95 9.05 -19.95
C GLU A 120 5.92 7.93 -19.94
N LEU A 121 4.76 8.15 -19.30
CA LEU A 121 3.67 7.17 -19.28
C LEU A 121 3.17 6.83 -20.69
N GLU A 122 3.02 7.84 -21.54
CA GLU A 122 2.62 7.67 -22.95
C GLU A 122 3.69 6.92 -23.75
N SER A 123 4.95 7.35 -23.69
CA SER A 123 6.04 6.74 -24.47
C SER A 123 6.32 5.27 -24.10
N THR A 124 6.13 4.94 -22.83
CA THR A 124 6.29 3.57 -22.31
C THR A 124 5.01 2.74 -22.45
N ASN A 125 3.92 3.34 -22.92
CA ASN A 125 2.59 2.73 -23.03
C ASN A 125 2.15 2.09 -21.70
N ALA A 126 2.41 2.74 -20.57
CA ALA A 126 2.08 2.18 -19.26
C ALA A 126 0.58 1.84 -19.16
N HIS A 127 0.24 0.75 -18.46
CA HIS A 127 -1.15 0.38 -18.18
C HIS A 127 -1.59 0.87 -16.80
N VAL A 128 -0.71 0.74 -15.80
CA VAL A 128 -1.01 1.05 -14.40
C VAL A 128 0.10 1.93 -13.82
N LEU A 129 -0.28 3.00 -13.13
CA LEU A 129 0.62 3.80 -12.30
C LEU A 129 0.36 3.49 -10.82
N VAL A 130 1.37 3.00 -10.12
CA VAL A 130 1.32 2.73 -8.68
C VAL A 130 1.93 3.90 -7.92
N ASN A 131 1.14 4.50 -7.03
CA ASN A 131 1.56 5.60 -6.16
C ASN A 131 2.08 5.06 -4.82
N TYR A 132 3.40 5.12 -4.64
CA TYR A 132 4.12 4.81 -3.39
C TYR A 132 4.69 6.05 -2.71
N LEU A 133 4.11 7.22 -2.96
CA LEU A 133 4.57 8.45 -2.31
C LEU A 133 4.41 8.39 -0.78
N PRO A 134 5.22 9.17 -0.04
CA PRO A 134 5.16 9.20 1.42
C PRO A 134 3.79 9.61 1.96
N THR A 135 3.40 9.07 3.13
CA THR A 135 2.18 9.52 3.84
C THR A 135 2.15 11.05 3.95
N GLY A 136 1.01 11.68 3.68
CA GLY A 136 0.80 13.13 3.76
C GLY A 136 1.06 13.91 2.47
N ALA A 137 1.57 13.26 1.41
CA ALA A 137 1.80 13.85 0.10
C ALA A 137 0.50 13.94 -0.74
N GLN A 138 -0.47 14.73 -0.29
CA GLN A 138 -1.79 14.81 -0.95
C GLN A 138 -1.67 15.45 -2.34
N ARG A 139 -1.07 16.63 -2.45
CA ARG A 139 -0.97 17.37 -3.73
C ARG A 139 -0.09 16.63 -4.73
N ALA A 140 0.99 16.01 -4.28
CA ALA A 140 1.82 15.15 -5.13
C ALA A 140 1.03 13.94 -5.64
N SER A 141 0.27 13.27 -4.78
CA SER A 141 -0.57 12.13 -5.19
C SER A 141 -1.66 12.53 -6.20
N GLU A 142 -2.29 13.69 -6.00
CA GLU A 142 -3.24 14.28 -6.95
C GLU A 142 -2.57 14.62 -8.30
N ALA A 143 -1.34 15.13 -8.29
CA ALA A 143 -0.58 15.40 -9.51
C ALA A 143 -0.27 14.13 -10.30
N TYR A 144 0.07 13.03 -9.63
CA TYR A 144 0.25 11.73 -10.30
C TYR A 144 -1.07 11.11 -10.75
N ALA A 145 -2.16 11.27 -10.01
CA ALA A 145 -3.49 10.86 -10.45
C ALA A 145 -3.92 11.63 -11.72
N GLU A 146 -3.63 12.93 -11.77
CA GLU A 146 -3.84 13.78 -12.94
C GLU A 146 -2.99 13.30 -14.14
N ALA A 147 -1.71 13.00 -13.91
CA ALA A 147 -0.83 12.49 -14.95
C ALA A 147 -1.35 11.15 -15.52
N ALA A 148 -1.83 10.26 -14.66
CA ALA A 148 -2.41 8.98 -15.06
C ALA A 148 -3.68 9.18 -15.91
N LEU A 149 -4.60 10.06 -15.50
CA LEU A 149 -5.78 10.40 -16.29
C LEU A 149 -5.41 10.94 -17.68
N ARG A 150 -4.51 11.93 -17.74
CA ARG A 150 -4.07 12.58 -18.98
C ARG A 150 -3.44 11.58 -19.97
N SER A 151 -2.68 10.61 -19.46
CA SER A 151 -2.00 9.58 -20.25
C SER A 151 -2.82 8.30 -20.46
N ARG A 152 -4.09 8.27 -20.04
CA ARG A 152 -5.00 7.11 -20.10
C ARG A 152 -4.47 5.86 -19.39
N VAL A 153 -3.88 6.05 -18.23
CA VAL A 153 -3.30 5.01 -17.37
C VAL A 153 -4.19 4.78 -16.14
N ALA A 154 -4.40 3.53 -15.75
CA ALA A 154 -5.10 3.20 -14.51
C ALA A 154 -4.28 3.62 -13.29
N PHE A 155 -4.94 4.01 -12.19
CA PHE A 155 -4.23 4.52 -11.01
C PHE A 155 -4.46 3.65 -9.77
N VAL A 156 -3.35 3.30 -9.10
CA VAL A 156 -3.36 2.55 -7.84
C VAL A 156 -2.77 3.43 -6.76
N ASN A 157 -3.60 3.87 -5.83
CA ASN A 157 -3.16 4.68 -4.71
C ASN A 157 -2.79 3.81 -3.49
N ALA A 158 -1.51 3.47 -3.36
CA ALA A 158 -1.03 2.61 -2.27
C ALA A 158 -0.84 3.36 -0.95
N MET A 159 -0.99 4.69 -0.93
CA MET A 159 -0.80 5.53 0.25
C MET A 159 -2.10 6.25 0.67
N PRO A 160 -2.18 6.81 1.89
CA PRO A 160 -3.44 7.34 2.46
C PRO A 160 -3.99 8.67 1.92
N SER A 161 -3.48 9.21 0.81
CA SER A 161 -4.09 10.40 0.19
C SER A 161 -5.52 10.08 -0.23
N VAL A 162 -6.38 11.09 -0.21
CA VAL A 162 -7.79 10.96 -0.59
C VAL A 162 -7.89 11.00 -2.11
N ILE A 163 -7.87 9.83 -2.77
CA ILE A 163 -8.00 9.70 -4.23
C ILE A 163 -9.16 8.77 -4.56
N ALA A 164 -9.02 7.46 -4.36
CA ALA A 164 -10.07 6.50 -4.69
C ALA A 164 -11.34 6.70 -3.87
N THR A 165 -11.22 7.26 -2.66
CA THR A 165 -12.35 7.62 -1.78
C THR A 165 -12.98 8.99 -2.10
N SER A 166 -12.35 9.81 -2.95
CA SER A 166 -12.89 11.09 -3.39
C SER A 166 -13.89 10.91 -4.52
N LYS A 167 -15.13 11.39 -4.34
CA LYS A 167 -16.14 11.38 -5.41
C LYS A 167 -15.68 12.10 -6.67
N VAL A 168 -14.89 13.17 -6.53
CA VAL A 168 -14.36 13.93 -7.68
C VAL A 168 -13.43 13.05 -8.53
N TRP A 169 -12.48 12.36 -7.89
CA TRP A 169 -11.57 11.47 -8.61
C TRP A 169 -12.30 10.23 -9.15
N GLN A 170 -13.23 9.65 -8.38
CA GLN A 170 -14.07 8.54 -8.85
C GLN A 170 -14.79 8.90 -10.16
N SER A 171 -15.49 10.03 -10.21
CA SER A 171 -16.21 10.47 -11.41
C SER A 171 -15.28 10.69 -12.60
N ARG A 172 -14.12 11.33 -12.39
CA ARG A 172 -13.16 11.59 -13.48
C ARG A 172 -12.58 10.30 -14.07
N PHE A 173 -12.23 9.31 -13.23
CA PHE A 173 -11.75 8.01 -13.69
C PHE A 173 -12.86 7.18 -14.35
N GLU A 174 -14.10 7.30 -13.88
CA GLU A 174 -15.27 6.66 -14.48
C GLU A 174 -15.58 7.23 -15.87
N GLU A 175 -15.63 8.55 -16.02
CA GLU A 175 -15.82 9.25 -17.30
C GLU A 175 -14.72 8.90 -18.30
N ALA A 176 -13.47 8.79 -17.84
CA ALA A 176 -12.34 8.40 -18.67
C ALA A 176 -12.32 6.91 -19.03
N ARG A 177 -13.19 6.08 -18.43
CA ARG A 177 -13.18 4.61 -18.48
C ARG A 177 -11.84 4.00 -18.03
N LEU A 178 -11.25 4.53 -16.97
CA LEU A 178 -9.98 4.08 -16.41
C LEU A 178 -10.20 3.54 -14.99
N PRO A 179 -9.63 2.37 -14.63
CA PRO A 179 -9.73 1.88 -13.27
C PRO A 179 -8.99 2.76 -12.27
N LEU A 180 -9.58 2.87 -11.08
CA LEU A 180 -9.02 3.52 -9.90
C LEU A 180 -9.12 2.56 -8.71
N ALA A 181 -7.99 2.28 -8.04
CA ALA A 181 -7.96 1.44 -6.84
C ALA A 181 -7.23 2.17 -5.70
N GLY A 182 -7.77 2.09 -4.49
CA GLY A 182 -7.27 2.85 -3.34
C GLY A 182 -8.24 2.86 -2.16
N ASP A 183 -7.94 3.49 -1.03
CA ASP A 183 -6.69 4.17 -0.68
C ASP A 183 -5.97 3.47 0.48
N ASP A 184 -4.63 3.58 0.54
CA ASP A 184 -3.75 2.99 1.56
C ASP A 184 -3.72 1.44 1.55
N VAL A 185 -2.76 0.83 0.87
CA VAL A 185 -2.71 -0.64 0.70
C VAL A 185 -2.65 -1.38 2.04
N GLN A 186 -3.33 -2.52 2.13
CA GLN A 186 -3.24 -3.42 3.28
C GLN A 186 -1.94 -4.23 3.25
N ASN A 187 -1.42 -4.52 4.43
CA ASN A 187 -0.39 -5.53 4.61
C ASN A 187 -1.09 -6.90 4.76
N GLN A 188 -0.41 -7.98 4.35
CA GLN A 188 -0.81 -9.37 4.59
C GLN A 188 -1.03 -9.62 6.09
N LEU A 189 -0.10 -9.15 6.93
CA LEU A 189 -0.26 -9.21 8.38
C LEU A 189 0.24 -7.92 9.05
N GLY A 190 -0.69 -7.05 9.40
CA GLY A 190 -0.41 -5.82 10.16
C GLY A 190 -0.82 -5.93 11.63
N ALA A 191 -0.19 -5.10 12.47
CA ALA A 191 -0.55 -5.00 13.89
C ALA A 191 -2.03 -4.64 14.09
N THR A 192 -2.56 -3.71 13.31
CA THR A 192 -3.97 -3.28 13.43
C THR A 192 -4.95 -4.39 13.07
N VAL A 193 -4.70 -5.18 12.02
CA VAL A 193 -5.62 -6.28 11.67
C VAL A 193 -5.55 -7.38 12.73
N LEU A 194 -4.35 -7.74 13.19
CA LEU A 194 -4.17 -8.72 14.27
C LEU A 194 -4.90 -8.29 15.56
N HIS A 195 -4.76 -7.01 15.95
CA HIS A 195 -5.44 -6.46 17.11
C HIS A 195 -6.97 -6.54 16.97
N LYS A 196 -7.51 -6.11 15.82
CA LYS A 196 -8.95 -6.18 15.53
C LYS A 196 -9.45 -7.62 15.57
N THR A 197 -8.71 -8.58 15.01
CA THR A 197 -9.07 -10.00 15.04
C THR A 197 -9.14 -10.54 16.46
N LEU A 198 -8.17 -10.22 17.32
CA LEU A 198 -8.16 -10.64 18.72
C LEU A 198 -9.34 -10.02 19.50
N VAL A 199 -9.54 -8.71 19.38
CA VAL A 199 -10.67 -8.00 20.01
C VAL A 199 -12.01 -8.58 19.55
N ARG A 200 -12.17 -8.80 18.25
CA ARG A 200 -13.40 -9.38 17.68
C ARG A 200 -13.64 -10.80 18.18
N LEU A 201 -12.61 -11.63 18.27
CA LEU A 201 -12.71 -12.98 18.80
C LEU A 201 -13.20 -12.99 20.24
N LEU A 202 -12.66 -12.11 21.09
CA LEU A 202 -13.08 -11.98 22.49
C LEU A 202 -14.54 -11.54 22.60
N ALA A 203 -14.92 -10.48 21.88
CA ALA A 203 -16.29 -9.97 21.86
C ALA A 203 -17.30 -11.03 21.41
N LEU A 204 -16.99 -11.80 20.36
CA LEU A 204 -17.84 -12.89 19.86
C LEU A 204 -18.07 -14.02 20.87
N ARG A 205 -17.24 -14.11 21.92
CA ARG A 205 -17.32 -15.15 22.96
C ARG A 205 -17.85 -14.61 24.29
N GLY A 206 -18.37 -13.38 24.31
CA GLY A 206 -18.87 -12.75 25.54
C GLY A 206 -17.76 -12.44 26.55
N VAL A 207 -16.51 -12.36 26.09
CA VAL A 207 -15.39 -11.94 26.93
C VAL A 207 -15.36 -10.42 26.95
N ARG A 208 -15.52 -9.83 28.14
CA ARG A 208 -15.53 -8.37 28.31
C ARG A 208 -14.12 -7.82 28.28
N ILE A 209 -13.88 -6.83 27.42
CA ILE A 209 -12.58 -6.17 27.34
C ILE A 209 -12.53 -5.05 28.40
N GLU A 210 -11.46 -5.01 29.18
CA GLU A 210 -11.24 -3.96 30.20
C GLU A 210 -10.36 -2.84 29.66
N GLY A 211 -9.29 -3.20 28.92
CA GLY A 211 -8.38 -2.22 28.35
C GLY A 211 -7.43 -2.82 27.34
N THR A 212 -6.94 -1.99 26.43
CA THR A 212 -5.93 -2.41 25.45
C THR A 212 -5.00 -1.28 25.04
N TYR A 213 -3.77 -1.63 24.70
CA TYR A 213 -2.89 -0.72 23.98
C TYR A 213 -2.20 -1.37 22.79
N GLN A 214 -1.78 -0.55 21.83
CA GLN A 214 -0.88 -0.92 20.76
C GLN A 214 0.22 0.14 20.57
N LEU A 215 1.47 -0.30 20.63
CA LEU A 215 2.65 0.51 20.34
C LEU A 215 3.28 0.02 19.04
N ASN A 216 3.72 0.93 18.17
CA ASN A 216 4.39 0.57 16.93
C ASN A 216 5.72 1.32 16.83
N VAL A 217 6.82 0.59 16.63
CA VAL A 217 8.17 1.12 16.41
C VAL A 217 8.74 0.58 15.10
N GLY A 218 9.61 1.33 14.44
CA GLY A 218 10.21 0.90 13.18
C GLY A 218 11.34 1.81 12.70
N GLY A 219 12.17 1.29 11.80
CA GLY A 219 13.39 1.97 11.33
C GLY A 219 13.36 2.40 9.86
N THR A 220 12.22 2.31 9.18
CA THR A 220 12.12 2.68 7.76
C THR A 220 12.04 4.20 7.58
N PRO A 221 12.39 4.73 6.40
CA PRO A 221 12.16 6.15 6.07
C PRO A 221 10.69 6.58 6.19
N ASP A 222 9.72 5.68 6.01
CA ASP A 222 8.31 5.99 6.22
C ASP A 222 8.01 6.28 7.71
N PHE A 223 8.59 5.53 8.64
CA PHE A 223 8.47 5.82 10.08
C PHE A 223 9.06 7.19 10.43
N LEU A 224 10.19 7.54 9.82
CA LEU A 224 10.78 8.87 9.97
C LEU A 224 9.88 9.97 9.39
N ASN A 225 9.28 9.76 8.20
CA ASN A 225 8.31 10.69 7.63
C ASN A 225 7.07 10.86 8.53
N LEU A 226 6.53 9.78 9.07
CA LEU A 226 5.38 9.80 9.98
C LEU A 226 5.68 10.59 11.27
N MET A 227 6.93 10.55 11.77
CA MET A 227 7.36 11.34 12.93
C MET A 227 7.26 12.86 12.69
N TYR A 228 7.48 13.32 11.45
CA TYR A 228 7.42 14.75 11.09
C TYR A 228 6.05 15.19 10.61
N ARG A 229 5.24 14.28 10.07
CA ARG A 229 3.87 14.58 9.57
C ARG A 229 2.78 14.20 10.57
N LYS A 230 3.03 14.39 11.87
CA LYS A 230 2.09 14.06 12.96
C LYS A 230 0.67 14.52 12.60
N GLY A 231 -0.26 13.58 12.52
CA GLY A 231 -1.61 13.81 12.01
C GLY A 231 -2.58 12.65 12.26
N GLN A 232 -3.87 12.92 11.99
CA GLN A 232 -5.13 12.25 12.40
C GLN A 232 -5.22 10.70 12.44
N LYS A 233 -4.25 9.95 11.90
CA LYS A 233 -4.26 8.47 11.84
C LYS A 233 -4.44 7.80 13.21
N GLU A 234 -3.98 8.42 14.29
CA GLU A 234 -4.09 7.89 15.65
C GLU A 234 -5.55 7.77 16.11
N ARG A 235 -6.34 8.84 15.93
CA ARG A 235 -7.77 8.84 16.27
C ARG A 235 -8.53 7.78 15.47
N THR A 236 -8.28 7.71 14.16
CA THR A 236 -8.92 6.73 13.27
C THR A 236 -8.60 5.29 13.66
N LYS A 237 -7.36 4.99 14.07
CA LYS A 237 -6.98 3.63 14.51
C LYS A 237 -7.65 3.25 15.82
N THR A 238 -7.66 4.16 16.80
CA THR A 238 -8.30 3.91 18.11
C THR A 238 -9.80 3.67 17.94
N GLU A 239 -10.49 4.52 17.17
CA GLU A 239 -11.92 4.34 16.86
C GLU A 239 -12.19 3.02 16.14
N ALA A 240 -11.33 2.64 15.18
CA ALA A 240 -11.51 1.40 14.43
C ALA A 240 -11.34 0.14 15.29
N VAL A 241 -10.58 0.19 16.39
CA VAL A 241 -10.50 -0.89 17.38
C VAL A 241 -11.74 -0.92 18.26
N LYS A 242 -12.19 0.24 18.77
CA LYS A 242 -13.42 0.34 19.58
C LYS A 242 -14.64 -0.20 18.84
N ARG A 243 -14.76 0.06 17.52
CA ARG A 243 -15.87 -0.44 16.68
C ARG A 243 -15.94 -1.97 16.56
N MET A 244 -14.90 -2.73 16.92
CA MET A 244 -14.96 -4.20 16.83
C MET A 244 -15.74 -4.85 17.97
N ALA A 245 -15.97 -4.11 19.07
CA ALA A 245 -16.75 -4.52 20.22
C ALA A 245 -17.88 -3.50 20.46
N GLU A 246 -18.87 -3.49 19.58
CA GLU A 246 -20.03 -2.59 19.67
C GLU A 246 -20.80 -2.80 20.99
N GLY A 247 -21.04 -1.72 21.73
CA GLY A 247 -21.74 -1.74 23.01
C GLY A 247 -20.83 -1.94 24.24
N GLU A 248 -19.54 -2.18 24.05
CA GLU A 248 -18.56 -2.18 25.13
C GLU A 248 -17.84 -0.83 25.22
N ASP A 249 -17.80 -0.25 26.42
CA ASP A 249 -16.95 0.91 26.72
C ASP A 249 -15.68 0.43 27.42
N PHE A 250 -14.54 0.64 26.76
CA PHE A 250 -13.22 0.26 27.24
C PHE A 250 -12.16 1.28 26.84
N ASP A 251 -11.07 1.33 27.61
CA ASP A 251 -9.94 2.20 27.33
C ASP A 251 -9.05 1.58 26.24
N ALA A 252 -8.80 2.36 25.19
CA ALA A 252 -7.96 1.96 24.08
C ALA A 252 -6.94 3.06 23.79
N TYR A 253 -5.66 2.70 23.82
CA TYR A 253 -4.56 3.61 23.46
C TYR A 253 -3.71 3.05 22.32
N ILE A 254 -3.68 3.75 21.20
CA ILE A 254 -2.78 3.43 20.09
C ILE A 254 -1.79 4.58 19.94
N SER A 255 -0.53 4.31 20.29
CA SER A 255 0.53 5.32 20.34
C SER A 255 0.84 5.89 18.96
N PRO A 256 1.31 7.16 18.90
CA PRO A 256 2.13 7.65 17.81
C PRO A 256 3.24 6.64 17.47
N VAL A 257 3.54 6.57 16.18
CA VAL A 257 4.59 5.70 15.66
C VAL A 257 5.95 6.27 16.06
N ALA A 258 6.87 5.44 16.57
CA ALA A 258 8.22 5.88 16.91
C ALA A 258 9.27 5.36 15.91
N TYR A 259 10.15 6.27 15.46
CA TYR A 259 11.28 5.94 14.61
C TYR A 259 12.49 5.51 15.45
N ILE A 260 13.02 4.32 15.17
CA ILE A 260 14.22 3.76 15.81
C ILE A 260 15.16 3.27 14.71
N GLY A 261 16.20 4.05 14.38
CA GLY A 261 17.03 3.84 13.19
C GLY A 261 17.70 2.47 13.09
N PHE A 262 18.19 1.90 14.22
CA PHE A 262 18.87 0.59 14.20
C PHE A 262 17.93 -0.59 13.89
N LEU A 263 16.60 -0.38 13.90
CA LEU A 263 15.65 -1.41 13.47
C LEU A 263 15.74 -1.68 11.97
N GLY A 264 16.28 -0.76 11.17
CA GLY A 264 16.35 -0.92 9.71
C GLY A 264 14.94 -1.11 9.13
N SER A 265 14.72 -2.15 8.33
CA SER A 265 13.38 -2.43 7.76
C SER A 265 12.38 -3.09 8.69
N ARG A 266 12.77 -3.39 9.93
CA ARG A 266 11.88 -4.03 10.89
C ARG A 266 10.85 -3.04 11.40
N LYS A 267 9.65 -3.57 11.63
CA LYS A 267 8.54 -2.93 12.31
C LYS A 267 8.08 -3.88 13.41
N ILE A 268 8.07 -3.38 14.63
CA ILE A 268 7.69 -4.14 15.82
C ILE A 268 6.44 -3.49 16.40
N ALA A 269 5.43 -4.31 16.69
CA ALA A 269 4.25 -3.89 17.39
C ALA A 269 4.08 -4.67 18.69
N HIS A 270 3.89 -3.93 19.78
CA HIS A 270 3.58 -4.47 21.10
C HIS A 270 2.11 -4.23 21.39
N MET A 271 1.38 -5.27 21.76
CA MET A 271 -0.03 -5.17 22.12
C MET A 271 -0.29 -5.83 23.48
N LEU A 272 -1.11 -5.18 24.29
CA LEU A 272 -1.67 -5.75 25.51
C LEU A 272 -3.19 -5.67 25.40
N ILE A 273 -3.88 -6.77 25.68
CA ILE A 273 -5.32 -6.80 25.87
C ILE A 273 -5.60 -7.39 27.25
N GLU A 274 -6.34 -6.66 28.07
CA GLU A 274 -6.86 -7.11 29.36
C GLU A 274 -8.36 -7.28 29.26
N ALA A 275 -8.85 -8.41 29.77
CA ALA A 275 -10.25 -8.80 29.63
C ALA A 275 -10.70 -9.69 30.79
N ARG A 276 -12.01 -9.94 30.89
CA ARG A 276 -12.61 -10.89 31.83
C ARG A 276 -13.47 -11.92 31.12
N GLY A 277 -13.18 -13.19 31.40
CA GLY A 277 -13.99 -14.31 30.94
C GLY A 277 -15.13 -14.66 31.90
N PHE A 278 -15.61 -15.90 31.80
CA PHE A 278 -16.65 -16.44 32.68
C PHE A 278 -16.28 -16.28 34.16
N ALA A 279 -17.27 -15.95 34.99
CA ALA A 279 -17.10 -15.69 36.42
C ALA A 279 -16.06 -14.59 36.76
N ASN A 280 -15.88 -13.61 35.87
CA ASN A 280 -14.96 -12.48 36.03
C ASN A 280 -13.47 -12.88 36.16
N VAL A 281 -13.11 -14.10 35.74
CA VAL A 281 -11.72 -14.57 35.76
C VAL A 281 -10.90 -13.75 34.76
N PRO A 282 -9.76 -13.17 35.17
CA PRO A 282 -8.96 -12.29 34.32
C PRO A 282 -8.29 -13.06 33.18
N ILE A 283 -8.26 -12.43 32.02
CA ILE A 283 -7.56 -12.84 30.81
C ILE A 283 -6.59 -11.72 30.44
N ARG A 284 -5.34 -12.08 30.16
CA ARG A 284 -4.33 -11.14 29.67
C ARG A 284 -3.65 -11.70 28.44
N ILE A 285 -3.65 -10.93 27.36
CA ILE A 285 -2.98 -11.27 26.10
C ILE A 285 -1.87 -10.26 25.88
N ARG A 286 -0.65 -10.75 25.63
CA ARG A 286 0.49 -9.95 25.18
C ARG A 286 0.95 -10.46 23.83
N VAL A 287 1.11 -9.56 22.88
CA VAL A 287 1.55 -9.90 21.52
C VAL A 287 2.74 -9.03 21.16
N ASP A 288 3.79 -9.67 20.69
CA ASP A 288 4.91 -9.06 19.99
C ASP A 288 4.85 -9.50 18.54
N LEU A 289 4.61 -8.56 17.62
CA LEU A 289 4.58 -8.79 16.19
C LEU A 289 5.76 -8.07 15.54
N GLU A 290 6.74 -8.83 15.05
CA GLU A 290 7.82 -8.31 14.20
C GLU A 290 7.57 -8.68 12.74
N VAL A 291 7.58 -7.67 11.87
CA VAL A 291 7.42 -7.84 10.42
C VAL A 291 8.38 -6.93 9.66
N TYR A 292 8.70 -7.30 8.42
CA TYR A 292 9.40 -6.43 7.48
C TYR A 292 8.36 -5.70 6.61
N ASP A 293 8.06 -4.46 7.00
CA ASP A 293 6.94 -3.68 6.44
C ASP A 293 6.92 -3.60 4.90
N PRO A 294 8.07 -3.45 4.19
CA PRO A 294 8.08 -3.33 2.73
C PRO A 294 7.56 -4.58 1.98
N PHE A 295 7.96 -5.78 2.43
CA PHE A 295 7.53 -7.04 1.79
C PHE A 295 6.11 -7.44 2.19
N ASN A 296 5.64 -6.95 3.34
CA ASN A 296 4.36 -7.33 3.94
C ASN A 296 3.14 -6.93 3.08
N ASN A 297 3.28 -6.08 2.06
CA ASN A 297 2.20 -5.80 1.09
C ASN A 297 2.57 -6.16 -0.35
N THR A 298 3.76 -6.70 -0.60
CA THR A 298 4.26 -6.95 -1.97
C THR A 298 3.35 -7.93 -2.73
N GLY A 299 2.96 -9.04 -2.09
CA GLY A 299 2.06 -10.01 -2.72
C GLY A 299 0.68 -9.40 -3.04
N VAL A 300 0.14 -8.62 -2.10
CA VAL A 300 -1.13 -7.89 -2.27
C VAL A 300 -1.04 -6.91 -3.44
N MET A 301 0.06 -6.17 -3.60
CA MET A 301 0.23 -5.27 -4.74
C MET A 301 0.30 -6.02 -6.08
N ILE A 302 0.97 -7.18 -6.12
CA ILE A 302 1.04 -8.00 -7.33
C ILE A 302 -0.37 -8.48 -7.72
N ASP A 303 -1.21 -8.88 -6.74
CA ASP A 303 -2.64 -9.18 -6.96
C ASP A 303 -3.44 -7.94 -7.42
N ILE A 304 -3.21 -6.76 -6.81
CA ILE A 304 -3.85 -5.49 -7.21
C ILE A 304 -3.58 -5.16 -8.67
N VAL A 305 -2.31 -5.14 -9.08
CA VAL A 305 -1.90 -4.75 -10.45
C VAL A 305 -2.52 -5.66 -11.50
N ARG A 306 -2.58 -6.98 -11.25
CA ARG A 306 -3.20 -7.95 -12.16
C ARG A 306 -4.71 -7.74 -12.24
N THR A 307 -5.37 -7.50 -11.11
CA THR A 307 -6.81 -7.24 -11.05
C THR A 307 -7.16 -5.93 -11.76
N VAL A 308 -6.36 -4.87 -11.58
CA VAL A 308 -6.53 -3.60 -12.29
C VAL A 308 -6.40 -3.81 -13.79
N LYS A 309 -5.40 -4.57 -14.26
CA LYS A 309 -5.26 -4.86 -15.68
C LYS A 309 -6.44 -5.67 -16.24
N LEU A 310 -6.95 -6.64 -15.48
CA LEU A 310 -8.15 -7.38 -15.83
C LEU A 310 -9.37 -6.46 -15.96
N ALA A 311 -9.52 -5.48 -15.07
CA ALA A 311 -10.57 -4.46 -15.16
C ALA A 311 -10.42 -3.61 -16.45
N MET A 312 -9.19 -3.21 -16.80
CA MET A 312 -8.93 -2.49 -18.05
C MET A 312 -9.34 -3.29 -19.28
N ASP A 313 -9.04 -4.59 -19.34
CA ASP A 313 -9.43 -5.45 -20.46
C ASP A 313 -10.94 -5.61 -20.62
N ARG A 314 -11.67 -5.44 -19.52
CA ARG A 314 -13.13 -5.45 -19.48
C ARG A 314 -13.74 -4.05 -19.65
N GLU A 315 -12.91 -3.04 -19.93
CA GLU A 315 -13.32 -1.64 -20.07
C GLU A 315 -14.02 -1.06 -18.82
N ILE A 316 -13.71 -1.61 -17.64
CA ILE A 316 -14.29 -1.20 -16.36
C ILE A 316 -13.51 0.00 -15.84
N GLY A 317 -14.11 1.19 -15.93
CA GLY A 317 -13.60 2.43 -15.35
C GLY A 317 -14.16 2.76 -13.97
N GLY A 318 -13.57 3.76 -13.32
CA GLY A 318 -13.97 4.24 -12.00
C GLY A 318 -13.39 3.40 -10.85
N PRO A 319 -13.90 3.57 -9.63
CA PRO A 319 -13.40 2.86 -8.45
C PRO A 319 -13.68 1.36 -8.54
N LEU A 320 -12.64 0.53 -8.40
CA LEU A 320 -12.76 -0.94 -8.31
C LEU A 320 -13.16 -1.32 -6.89
N ILE A 321 -14.46 -1.46 -6.62
CA ILE A 321 -15.03 -1.61 -5.28
C ILE A 321 -14.58 -2.90 -4.60
N SER A 322 -14.70 -4.03 -5.28
CA SER A 322 -14.35 -5.37 -4.79
C SER A 322 -12.87 -5.49 -4.48
N LEU A 323 -12.02 -5.03 -5.41
CA LEU A 323 -10.58 -4.97 -5.19
C LEU A 323 -10.23 -4.03 -4.04
N SER A 324 -10.83 -2.84 -4.03
CA SER A 324 -10.51 -1.83 -3.03
C SER A 324 -10.85 -2.31 -1.62
N ALA A 325 -12.06 -2.87 -1.45
CA ALA A 325 -12.54 -3.40 -0.17
C ALA A 325 -11.62 -4.48 0.41
N TRP A 326 -11.04 -5.34 -0.44
CA TRP A 326 -10.12 -6.39 -0.01
C TRP A 326 -8.71 -5.87 0.26
N ALA A 327 -8.16 -5.07 -0.66
CA ALA A 327 -6.72 -4.78 -0.68
C ALA A 327 -6.31 -3.46 -0.01
N PHE A 328 -7.24 -2.61 0.41
CA PHE A 328 -6.94 -1.27 0.92
C PHE A 328 -7.58 -1.00 2.28
N LYS A 329 -6.94 -0.15 3.10
CA LYS A 329 -7.37 0.18 4.46
C LYS A 329 -8.53 1.17 4.47
N ASN A 330 -8.57 2.05 3.48
CA ASN A 330 -9.61 3.05 3.31
C ASN A 330 -10.24 2.93 1.91
N PRO A 331 -10.99 1.86 1.65
CA PRO A 331 -11.69 1.68 0.38
C PRO A 331 -12.88 2.65 0.22
N PRO A 332 -13.38 2.85 -1.02
CA PRO A 332 -14.62 3.61 -1.27
C PRO A 332 -15.84 3.01 -0.55
N VAL A 333 -15.88 1.67 -0.44
CA VAL A 333 -16.91 0.93 0.29
C VAL A 333 -16.20 -0.08 1.19
N HIS A 334 -16.48 -0.01 2.49
CA HIS A 334 -15.99 -0.99 3.46
C HIS A 334 -16.85 -2.25 3.45
N ALA A 335 -16.21 -3.39 3.61
CA ALA A 335 -16.85 -4.67 3.86
C ALA A 335 -16.05 -5.49 4.88
N PRO A 336 -16.68 -6.43 5.60
CA PRO A 336 -15.95 -7.43 6.37
C PRO A 336 -14.93 -8.18 5.48
N PRO A 337 -13.74 -8.55 5.99
CA PRO A 337 -12.68 -9.17 5.18
C PRO A 337 -13.12 -10.39 4.36
N GLU A 338 -13.94 -11.26 4.94
CA GLU A 338 -14.48 -12.46 4.30
C GLU A 338 -15.42 -12.13 3.14
N ILE A 339 -16.23 -11.06 3.28
CA ILE A 339 -17.13 -10.58 2.24
C ILE A 339 -16.33 -9.89 1.13
N ALA A 340 -15.34 -9.05 1.49
CA ALA A 340 -14.47 -8.40 0.53
C ALA A 340 -13.66 -9.40 -0.31
N TYR A 341 -13.18 -10.49 0.31
CA TYR A 341 -12.50 -11.57 -0.39
C TYR A 341 -13.43 -12.29 -1.37
N GLN A 342 -14.66 -12.58 -0.96
CA GLN A 342 -15.67 -13.19 -1.82
C GLN A 342 -16.02 -12.28 -3.02
N TRP A 343 -16.22 -10.98 -2.80
CA TRP A 343 -16.46 -10.01 -3.87
C TRP A 343 -15.31 -9.96 -4.87
N LEU A 344 -14.07 -10.04 -4.41
CA LEU A 344 -12.91 -10.08 -5.29
C LEU A 344 -12.89 -11.37 -6.13
N ILE A 345 -13.21 -12.53 -5.56
CA ILE A 345 -13.32 -13.78 -6.32
C ILE A 345 -14.39 -13.64 -7.41
N GLU A 346 -15.59 -13.19 -7.04
CA GLU A 346 -16.70 -12.94 -7.99
C GLU A 346 -16.28 -11.98 -9.10
N PHE A 347 -15.57 -10.90 -8.76
CA PHE A 347 -15.03 -9.98 -9.75
C PHE A 347 -14.03 -10.69 -10.68
N ILE A 348 -13.07 -11.44 -10.16
CA ILE A 348 -12.06 -12.15 -10.97
C ILE A 348 -12.74 -13.14 -11.93
N GLU A 349 -13.75 -13.86 -11.47
CA GLU A 349 -14.52 -14.84 -12.24
C GLU A 349 -15.52 -14.20 -13.22
N GLY A 350 -15.79 -12.90 -13.10
CA GLY A 350 -16.72 -12.18 -13.96
C GLY A 350 -18.19 -12.23 -13.51
N GLY A 351 -18.45 -12.67 -12.28
CA GLY A 351 -19.77 -12.62 -11.65
C GLY A 351 -20.14 -11.23 -11.09
N ARG A 352 -19.23 -10.27 -11.16
CA ARG A 352 -19.41 -8.90 -10.64
C ARG A 352 -18.65 -7.86 -11.47
N ASP A 353 -19.27 -6.70 -11.65
CA ASP A 353 -18.72 -5.61 -12.48
C ASP A 353 -17.72 -4.70 -11.75
N ARG A 354 -17.81 -4.56 -10.42
CA ARG A 354 -16.91 -3.67 -9.64
C ARG A 354 -16.57 -4.20 -8.27
#